data_AF-A0A0C9SZZ5-F1
#
_entry.id   AF-A0A0C9SZZ5-F1
#
_cell.length_a   1.000
_cell.length_b   1.000
_cell.length_c   1.000
_cell.angle_alpha   90.00
_cell.angle_beta   90.00
_cell.angle_gamma   90.00
#
_symmetry.space_group_name_H-M   'P 1'
#
loop_
_entity.id
_entity.type
_entity.pdbx_description
1 polymer ?
#
loop_
_entity_poly.entity_id
_entity_poly.type
_entity_poly.pdbx_seq_one_letter_code
_entity_poly.pdbx_strand_id
1 'polypeptide(L)' 'MPNWESNSEVATDTLIYIKLIHALMGLYAWEFIMSLDFEWAVLTGKKKFHWPLTFYFAGRYLLLFAMIGA' A
#
# COMPACT_ATOMS: atom_id res chain seq x y z
N MET A 1 -26.07 -3.72 -25.02
CA MET A 1 -25.02 -3.75 -23.97
C MET A 1 -24.80 -2.33 -23.48
N PRO A 2 -24.48 -2.08 -22.20
CA PRO A 2 -24.13 -0.75 -21.73
C PRO A 2 -22.95 -0.17 -22.53
N ASN A 3 -22.92 1.14 -22.73
CA ASN A 3 -21.79 1.81 -23.37
C ASN A 3 -20.70 2.11 -22.34
N TRP A 4 -19.82 1.15 -22.12
CA TRP A 4 -18.71 1.21 -21.16
C TRP A 4 -17.68 2.31 -21.47
N GLU A 5 -17.64 2.81 -22.71
CA GLU A 5 -16.74 3.90 -23.12
C GLU A 5 -17.40 5.28 -23.01
N SER A 6 -18.66 5.35 -22.55
CA SER A 6 -19.30 6.64 -22.36
C SER A 6 -18.62 7.43 -21.24
N ASN A 7 -18.46 8.74 -21.45
CA ASN A 7 -17.79 9.64 -20.50
C ASN A 7 -18.43 9.59 -19.09
N SER A 8 -19.73 9.32 -18.98
CA SER A 8 -20.44 9.21 -17.70
C SER A 8 -20.05 7.96 -16.91
N GLU A 9 -19.88 6.82 -17.59
CA GLU A 9 -19.46 5.57 -16.96
C GLU A 9 -18.00 5.69 -16.50
N VAL A 10 -17.11 6.20 -17.37
CA VAL A 10 -15.69 6.43 -17.03
C VAL A 10 -15.53 7.38 -15.84
N ALA A 11 -16.34 8.44 -15.74
CA ALA A 11 -16.31 9.35 -14.60
C ALA A 11 -16.76 8.68 -13.29
N THR A 12 -17.79 7.83 -13.37
CA THR A 12 -18.29 7.07 -12.22
C THR A 12 -17.25 6.06 -11.75
N ASP A 13 -16.66 5.31 -12.67
CA ASP A 13 -15.62 4.33 -12.38
C ASP A 13 -14.37 4.98 -11.78
N THR A 14 -13.97 6.15 -12.30
CA THR A 14 -12.86 6.93 -11.74
C THR A 14 -13.12 7.30 -10.28
N LEU A 15 -14.35 7.72 -9.95
CA LEU A 15 -14.73 8.09 -8.59
C LEU A 15 -14.79 6.88 -7.65
N ILE A 16 -15.26 5.73 -8.14
CA ILE A 16 -15.24 4.46 -7.40
C ILE A 16 -13.79 4.02 -7.15
N TYR A 17 -12.94 4.09 -8.18
CA TYR A 17 -11.52 3.76 -8.09
C TYR A 17 -10.80 4.60 -7.03
N ILE A 18 -10.96 5.92 -7.03
CA ILE A 18 -10.34 6.82 -6.04
C ILE A 18 -10.74 6.44 -4.62
N LYS A 19 -12.03 6.14 -4.38
CA LYS A 19 -12.54 5.73 -3.06
C LYS A 19 -11.96 4.38 -2.63
N LEU A 20 -11.85 3.43 -3.56
CA LEU A 20 -11.27 2.12 -3.29
C LEU A 20 -9.78 2.23 -2.93
N ILE A 21 -9.00 2.99 -3.71
CA ILE A 21 -7.58 3.22 -3.43
C ILE A 21 -7.39 3.90 -2.08
N HIS A 22 -8.22 4.89 -1.73
CA HIS A 22 -8.17 5.52 -0.41
C HIS A 22 -8.43 4.54 0.74
N ALA A 23 -9.43 3.66 0.60
CA ALA A 23 -9.71 2.64 1.61
C ALA A 23 -8.56 1.64 1.77
N LEU A 24 -7.99 1.17 0.65
CA LEU A 24 -6.84 0.27 0.63
C LEU A 24 -5.59 0.94 1.20
N MET A 25 -5.36 2.21 0.91
CA MET A 25 -4.27 3.01 1.48
C MET A 25 -4.41 3.11 2.99
N GLY A 26 -5.61 3.37 3.50
CA GLY A 26 -5.88 3.39 4.94
C GLY A 26 -5.57 2.04 5.61
N LEU A 27 -6.03 0.94 5.01
CA LEU A 27 -5.75 -0.41 5.50
C LEU A 27 -4.24 -0.70 5.49
N TYR A 28 -3.56 -0.36 4.40
CA TYR A 28 -2.12 -0.56 4.26
C TYR A 28 -1.32 0.28 5.25
N ALA A 29 -1.68 1.55 5.43
CA ALA A 29 -1.06 2.44 6.41
C ALA A 29 -1.24 1.92 7.84
N TRP A 30 -2.41 1.37 8.17
CA TRP A 30 -2.65 0.73 9.47
C TRP A 30 -1.74 -0.49 9.68
N GLU A 31 -1.69 -1.41 8.72
CA GLU A 31 -0.77 -2.56 8.73
C GLU A 31 0.69 -2.11 8.87
N PHE A 32 1.09 -1.06 8.15
CA PHE A 32 2.41 -0.48 8.22
C PHE A 32 2.72 0.02 9.64
N ILE A 33 1.86 0.82 10.25
CA ILE A 33 2.06 1.34 11.60
C ILE A 33 2.16 0.20 12.62
N MET A 34 1.29 -0.81 12.55
CA MET A 34 1.28 -1.94 13.50
C MET A 34 2.56 -2.79 13.46
N SER A 35 3.27 -2.79 12.34
CA SER A 35 4.49 -3.59 12.17
C SER A 35 5.79 -2.80 12.40
N LEU A 36 5.71 -1.49 12.70
CA LEU A 36 6.88 -0.66 13.01
C LEU A 36 7.68 -1.19 14.22
N ASP A 37 7.02 -1.81 15.20
CA ASP A 37 7.70 -2.41 16.36
C ASP A 37 8.69 -3.50 15.94
N PHE A 38 8.32 -4.31 14.95
CA PHE A 38 9.19 -5.35 14.40
C PHE A 38 10.37 -4.73 13.65
N GLU A 39 10.10 -3.74 12.80
CA GLU A 39 11.15 -3.05 12.03
C GLU A 39 12.15 -2.39 12.96
N TRP A 40 11.66 -1.69 14.00
CA TRP A 40 12.49 -1.08 15.02
C TRP A 40 13.30 -2.12 15.80
N ALA A 41 12.73 -3.28 16.13
CA ALA A 41 13.45 -4.37 16.77
C ALA A 41 14.58 -4.93 15.88
N VAL A 42 14.39 -5.00 14.56
CA VAL A 42 15.44 -5.38 13.61
C VAL A 42 16.51 -4.29 13.52
N LEU A 43 16.11 -3.02 13.43
CA LEU A 43 17.03 -1.88 13.29
C LEU A 43 17.89 -1.68 14.54
N THR A 44 17.30 -1.85 15.73
CA THR A 44 17.99 -1.75 17.03
C THR A 44 18.82 -2.99 17.35
N GLY A 45 18.84 -4.02 16.49
CA GLY A 45 19.57 -5.27 16.71
C GLY A 45 18.96 -6.19 17.76
N LYS A 46 17.77 -5.87 18.29
CA LYS A 46 17.00 -6.76 19.19
C LYS A 46 16.54 -8.03 18.47
N LYS A 47 16.36 -7.97 17.15
CA LYS A 47 16.10 -9.11 16.25
C LYS A 47 17.24 -9.26 15.26
N LYS A 48 17.71 -10.49 15.06
CA LYS A 48 18.76 -10.79 14.08
C LYS A 48 18.24 -10.53 12.67
N PHE A 49 18.99 -9.72 11.91
CA PHE A 49 18.71 -9.52 10.49
C PHE A 49 19.12 -10.78 9.71
N HIS A 50 18.22 -11.26 8.85
CA HIS A 50 18.49 -12.31 7.88
C HIS A 50 18.29 -11.75 6.49
N TRP A 51 19.16 -12.09 5.53
CA TRP A 51 19.12 -11.54 4.18
C TRP A 51 17.74 -11.59 3.48
N PRO A 52 16.85 -12.58 3.70
CA PRO A 52 15.53 -12.59 3.07
C PRO A 52 14.64 -11.41 3.53
N LEU A 53 14.91 -10.81 4.69
CA LEU A 53 14.19 -9.61 5.15
C LEU A 53 14.40 -8.42 4.21
N THR A 54 15.45 -8.39 3.40
CA THR A 54 15.64 -7.31 2.42
C THR A 54 14.43 -7.20 1.49
N PHE A 55 13.86 -8.32 1.02
CA PHE A 55 12.67 -8.29 0.18
C PHE A 55 11.42 -7.84 0.92
N TYR A 56 11.32 -8.19 2.20
CA TYR A 56 10.23 -7.72 3.06
C TYR A 56 10.25 -6.19 3.17
N PHE A 57 11.40 -5.61 3.54
CA PHE A 57 11.55 -4.16 3.64
C PHE A 57 11.38 -3.47 2.29
N ALA A 58 12.01 -4.00 1.23
CA ALA A 58 11.91 -3.42 -0.10
C ALA A 58 10.44 -3.39 -0.58
N GLY A 59 9.74 -4.53 -0.55
CA GLY A 59 8.34 -4.59 -1.00
C GLY A 59 7.43 -3.66 -0.21
N ARG A 60 7.64 -3.57 1.10
CA ARG A 60 6.90 -2.70 2.00
C ARG A 60 7.11 -1.22 1.68
N TYR A 61 8.34 -0.74 1.62
CA TYR A 61 8.59 0.68 1.33
C TYR A 61 8.22 1.05 -0.10
N LEU A 62 8.46 0.16 -1.08
CA LEU A 62 8.05 0.39 -2.47
C LEU A 62 6.53 0.52 -2.61
N LEU A 63 5.76 -0.35 -1.94
CA LEU A 63 4.31 -0.27 -1.96
C LEU A 63 3.80 1.02 -1.30
N LEU A 64 4.39 1.43 -0.17
CA LEU A 64 4.05 2.70 0.47
C LEU A 64 4.24 3.89 -0.49
N PHE A 65 5.38 3.96 -1.17
CA PHE A 65 5.63 5.03 -2.14
C PHE A 65 4.73 4.95 -3.37
N ALA A 66 4.41 3.74 -3.85
CA ALA A 66 3.49 3.55 -4.97
C ALA A 66 2.07 4.06 -4.64
N MET A 67 1.61 3.89 -3.40
CA MET A 67 0.29 4.37 -2.97
C MET A 67 0.22 5.87 -2.73
N ILE A 68 1.34 6.53 -2.40
CA ILE A 68 1.39 8.00 -2.25
C ILE A 68 1.37 8.69 -3.63
N GLY A 69 1.90 8.04 -4.66
CA GLY A 69 1.95 8.59 -6.02
C GLY A 69 0.73 8.26 -6.91
N ALA A 70 -0.22 7.46 -6.40
CA ALA A 70 -1.44 7.02 -7.10
C ALA A 70 -2.62 7.95 -6.79
#